data_AF-A0A6L9QV77-F1
#
_entry.id   AF-A0A6L9QV77-F1
#
_cell.length_a   1.000
_cell.length_b   1.000
_cell.length_c   1.000
_cell.angle_alpha   90.00
_cell.angle_beta   90.00
_cell.angle_gamma   90.00
#
_symmetry.space_group_name_H-M   'P 1'
#
loop_
_entity.id
_entity.type
_entity.pdbx_description
1 polymer ?
#
loop_
_entity_poly.entity_id
_entity_poly.type
_entity_poly.pdbx_seq_one_letter_code
_entity_poly.pdbx_strand_id
1 'polypeptide(L)'
;MRLGKGTDRTKLHGALEKCQQWLQAGGKMPDLKDPKVRDQYVKFAQCMREHGVNIPDPGPDGQFKLPSGDIDRSAAEKAREACKGDLPGFGR
;
A
#
# COMPACT_ATOMS: atom_id res chain seq x y z
N MET A 1 -5.51 -21.56 -20.56
CA MET A 1 -5.02 -20.21 -20.20
C MET A 1 -3.84 -19.85 -21.10
N ARG A 2 -4.05 -19.01 -22.12
CA ARG A 2 -3.00 -18.58 -23.06
C ARG A 2 -2.48 -17.21 -22.62
N LEU A 3 -1.35 -17.19 -21.93
CA LEU A 3 -0.64 -15.95 -21.60
C LEU A 3 -0.13 -15.33 -22.91
N GLY A 4 -0.44 -14.05 -23.14
CA GLY A 4 -0.15 -13.34 -24.39
C GLY A 4 1.34 -13.37 -24.77
N LYS A 5 1.61 -13.33 -26.08
CA LYS A 5 2.97 -13.31 -26.65
C LYS A 5 3.74 -12.10 -26.09
N GLY A 6 4.56 -12.33 -25.06
CA GLY A 6 5.38 -11.28 -24.44
C GLY A 6 5.65 -11.49 -22.96
N THR A 7 4.84 -12.29 -22.26
CA THR A 7 5.07 -12.59 -20.85
C THR A 7 5.84 -13.91 -20.71
N ASP A 8 7.15 -13.84 -20.48
CA ASP A 8 7.94 -15.00 -20.06
C ASP A 8 7.31 -15.60 -18.81
N ARG A 9 6.91 -16.87 -18.87
CA ARG A 9 6.27 -17.56 -17.73
C ARG A 9 7.15 -17.55 -16.50
N THR A 10 8.46 -17.61 -16.68
CA THR A 10 9.45 -17.51 -15.61
C THR A 10 9.47 -16.13 -14.96
N LYS A 11 9.37 -15.05 -15.76
CA LYS A 11 9.29 -13.67 -15.26
C LYS A 11 7.95 -13.41 -14.56
N LEU A 12 6.86 -13.94 -15.11
CA LEU A 12 5.55 -13.87 -14.49
C LEU A 12 5.54 -14.60 -13.14
N HIS A 13 6.12 -15.80 -13.07
CA HIS A 13 6.22 -16.56 -11.83
C HIS A 13 7.03 -15.80 -10.78
N GLY A 14 8.21 -15.26 -11.14
CA GLY A 14 9.02 -14.46 -10.23
C GLY A 14 8.35 -13.16 -9.77
N ALA A 15 7.54 -12.54 -10.61
CA ALA A 15 6.73 -11.38 -10.22
C ALA A 15 5.58 -11.77 -9.28
N LEU A 16 4.88 -12.86 -9.57
CA LEU A 16 3.78 -13.36 -8.74
C LEU A 16 4.26 -13.87 -7.39
N GLU A 17 5.46 -14.44 -7.29
CA GLU A 17 6.09 -14.87 -6.02
C GLU A 17 6.40 -13.66 -5.13
N LYS A 18 6.97 -12.59 -5.70
CA LYS A 18 7.23 -11.34 -4.97
C LYS A 18 5.94 -10.62 -4.55
N CYS A 19 4.92 -10.73 -5.39
CA CYS A 19 3.58 -10.21 -5.11
C CYS A 19 2.69 -11.21 -4.37
N GLN A 20 3.20 -12.38 -3.96
CA GLN A 20 2.36 -13.46 -3.43
C GLN A 20 1.63 -13.04 -2.16
N GLN A 21 2.28 -12.23 -1.32
CA GLN A 21 1.64 -11.60 -0.15
C GLN A 21 0.42 -10.75 -0.52
N TRP A 22 0.48 -10.00 -1.63
CA TRP A 22 -0.61 -9.18 -2.14
C TRP A 22 -1.72 -10.02 -2.80
N LEU A 23 -1.34 -11.15 -3.41
CA LEU A 23 -2.28 -12.11 -3.98
C LEU A 23 -3.01 -12.92 -2.89
N GLN A 24 -2.31 -13.26 -1.79
CA GLN A 24 -2.88 -13.92 -0.61
C GLN A 24 -3.85 -13.01 0.14
N ALA A 25 -3.59 -11.70 0.17
CA ALA A 25 -4.55 -10.68 0.63
C ALA A 25 -5.76 -10.51 -0.33
N GLY A 26 -5.88 -11.35 -1.36
CA GLY A 26 -7.02 -11.41 -2.28
C GLY A 26 -6.91 -10.46 -3.46
N GLY A 27 -5.76 -9.81 -3.69
CA GLY A 27 -5.51 -8.92 -4.83
C GLY A 27 -6.44 -7.70 -4.91
N LYS A 28 -7.29 -7.48 -3.90
CA LYS A 28 -8.18 -6.32 -3.82
C LYS A 28 -7.39 -5.21 -3.16
N MET A 29 -7.02 -4.20 -3.95
CA MET A 29 -6.60 -2.93 -3.36
C MET A 29 -7.74 -2.42 -2.47
N PRO A 30 -7.43 -1.88 -1.28
CA PRO A 30 -8.43 -1.31 -0.40
C PRO A 30 -9.22 -0.24 -1.15
N ASP A 31 -10.55 -0.31 -1.04
CA ASP A 31 -11.42 0.70 -1.64
C ASP A 31 -11.37 1.97 -0.79
N LEU A 32 -10.52 2.91 -1.20
CA LEU A 32 -10.35 4.20 -0.52
C LEU A 32 -11.60 5.10 -0.63
N LYS A 33 -12.62 4.71 -1.41
CA LYS A 33 -13.94 5.37 -1.42
C LYS A 33 -14.82 4.92 -0.26
N ASP A 34 -14.53 3.77 0.35
CA ASP A 34 -15.20 3.35 1.57
C ASP A 34 -14.75 4.28 2.72
N PRO A 35 -15.67 4.97 3.41
CA PRO A 35 -15.32 5.92 4.46
C PRO A 35 -14.56 5.26 5.63
N LYS A 36 -14.81 3.98 5.95
CA LYS A 36 -14.09 3.29 7.03
C LYS A 36 -12.65 3.02 6.64
N VAL A 37 -12.44 2.57 5.41
CA VAL A 37 -11.09 2.34 4.86
C VAL A 37 -10.35 3.67 4.77
N ARG A 38 -10.99 4.72 4.26
CA ARG A 38 -10.41 6.06 4.17
C ARG A 38 -9.95 6.58 5.53
N ASP A 39 -10.79 6.46 6.55
CA ASP A 39 -10.46 6.95 7.90
C ASP A 39 -9.27 6.18 8.52
N GLN A 40 -9.14 4.88 8.24
CA GLN A 40 -7.98 4.11 8.69
C GLN A 40 -6.69 4.54 7.98
N TYR A 41 -6.76 4.81 6.67
CA TYR A 41 -5.63 5.36 5.92
C TYR A 41 -5.24 6.77 6.40
N VAL A 42 -6.21 7.61 6.78
CA VAL A 42 -5.95 8.91 7.41
C VAL A 42 -5.23 8.74 8.74
N LYS A 43 -5.65 7.80 9.60
CA LYS A 43 -4.95 7.50 10.87
C LYS A 43 -3.52 7.03 10.64
N PHE A 44 -3.32 6.14 9.67
CA PHE A 44 -1.99 5.69 9.28
C PHE A 44 -1.11 6.85 8.79
N ALA A 45 -1.65 7.73 7.94
CA ALA A 45 -0.93 8.91 7.44
C ALA A 45 -0.59 9.90 8.58
N GLN A 46 -1.49 10.05 9.57
CA GLN A 46 -1.23 10.85 10.78
C GLN A 46 -0.09 10.25 11.60
N CYS A 47 -0.14 8.95 11.90
CA CYS A 47 0.93 8.26 12.62
C CYS A 47 2.26 8.38 11.88
N MET A 48 2.28 8.20 10.56
CA MET A 48 3.50 8.38 9.76
C MET A 48 4.06 9.80 9.83
N ARG A 49 3.19 10.81 9.84
CA ARG A 49 3.58 12.22 10.02
C ARG A 49 4.25 12.46 11.38
N GLU A 50 3.75 11.84 12.46
CA GLU A 50 4.37 11.90 13.78
C GLU A 50 5.76 11.26 13.81
N HIS A 51 5.97 10.22 13.00
CA HIS A 51 7.27 9.58 12.82
C HIS A 51 8.19 10.29 11.79
N GLY A 52 7.85 11.52 11.38
CA GLY A 52 8.67 12.34 10.50
C GLY A 52 8.49 12.06 9.01
N VAL A 53 7.47 11.28 8.63
CA VAL A 53 7.20 10.92 7.23
C VAL A 53 5.91 11.59 6.78
N ASN A 54 6.06 12.67 6.01
CA ASN A 54 4.93 13.44 5.55
C ASN A 54 4.26 12.77 4.34
N ILE A 55 3.14 12.09 4.58
CA ILE A 55 2.32 11.45 3.56
C ILE A 55 0.98 12.19 3.44
N PRO A 56 0.51 12.50 2.22
CA PRO A 56 -0.80 13.11 2.01
C PRO A 56 -1.93 12.14 2.32
N ASP A 57 -3.02 12.67 2.87
CA ASP A 57 -4.24 11.91 3.11
C ASP A 57 -4.92 11.49 1.78
N PRO A 58 -5.63 10.35 1.73
CA PRO A 58 -6.38 9.95 0.54
C PRO A 58 -7.50 10.95 0.21
N GLY A 59 -7.65 11.27 -1.08
CA GLY A 59 -8.68 12.19 -1.55
C GLY A 59 -10.11 11.65 -1.35
N PRO A 60 -11.12 12.53 -1.39
CA PRO A 60 -12.53 12.14 -1.25
C PRO A 60 -13.04 11.23 -2.37
N ASP A 61 -12.32 11.19 -3.49
CA ASP A 61 -12.51 10.34 -4.66
C ASP A 61 -11.85 8.96 -4.52
N GLY A 62 -11.18 8.69 -3.40
CA GLY A 62 -10.42 7.47 -3.15
C GLY A 62 -9.08 7.44 -3.89
N GLN A 63 -8.59 8.58 -4.38
CA GLN A 63 -7.28 8.65 -5.02
C GLN A 63 -6.20 8.93 -3.99
N PHE A 64 -5.22 8.02 -3.90
CA PHE A 64 -4.00 8.27 -3.15
C PHE A 64 -3.00 9.02 -4.04
N LYS A 65 -2.65 10.24 -3.66
CA LYS A 65 -1.63 11.00 -4.38
C LYS A 65 -0.27 10.54 -3.89
N LEU A 66 0.53 9.99 -4.79
CA LEU A 66 1.93 9.70 -4.49
C LEU A 66 2.63 11.03 -4.15
N PRO A 67 3.27 11.14 -2.98
CA PRO A 67 4.04 12.32 -2.64
C PRO A 67 5.17 12.50 -3.65
N SER A 68 5.29 13.71 -4.19
CA SER A 68 6.30 14.08 -5.20
C SER A 68 7.64 14.51 -4.58
N GLY A 69 7.78 14.44 -3.25
CA GLY A 69 9.02 14.75 -2.54
C GLY A 69 9.83 13.51 -2.19
N ASP A 70 11.10 13.72 -1.84
CA ASP A 70 11.97 12.67 -1.32
C ASP A 70 11.45 12.19 0.04
N ILE A 71 10.73 11.07 0.02
CA ILE A 71 10.41 10.33 1.25
C ILE A 71 11.64 9.52 1.62
N ASP A 72 12.18 9.77 2.82
CA ASP A 72 13.22 8.92 3.38
C ASP A 72 12.65 7.52 3.58
N ARG A 73 13.13 6.58 2.75
CA ARG A 73 12.61 5.21 2.73
C ARG A 73 12.87 4.49 4.05
N SER A 74 13.97 4.80 4.75
CA SER A 74 14.27 4.20 6.05
C SER A 74 13.33 4.71 7.14
N ALA A 75 13.05 6.02 7.15
CA ALA A 75 12.06 6.61 8.04
C ALA A 75 10.65 6.08 7.72
N ALA A 76 10.30 5.95 6.44
CA ALA A 76 9.02 5.39 6.00
C ALA A 76 8.84 3.93 6.44
N GLU A 77 9.87 3.10 6.35
CA GLU A 77 9.81 1.72 6.83
C GLU A 77 9.63 1.64 8.35
N LYS A 78 10.40 2.43 9.12
CA LYS A 78 10.27 2.48 10.59
C LYS A 78 8.89 2.99 11.02
N ALA A 79 8.43 4.06 10.39
CA ALA A 79 7.10 4.62 10.63
C ALA A 79 6.02 3.59 10.29
N ARG A 80 6.14 2.88 9.16
CA ARG A 80 5.20 1.82 8.79
C ARG A 80 5.17 0.70 9.84
N GLU A 81 6.32 0.29 10.38
CA GLU A 81 6.36 -0.73 11.43
C GLU A 81 5.71 -0.28 12.73
N ALA A 82 5.88 0.99 13.11
CA ALA A 82 5.22 1.58 14.26
C ALA A 82 3.69 1.71 14.04
N CYS A 83 3.28 2.11 12.83
CA CYS A 83 1.89 2.41 12.46
C CYS A 83 1.14 1.22 11.83
N LYS A 84 1.73 0.01 11.78
CA LYS A 84 1.12 -1.17 11.13
C LYS A 84 -0.25 -1.56 11.70
N GLY A 85 -0.53 -1.18 12.94
CA GLY A 85 -1.82 -1.43 13.60
C GLY A 85 -2.97 -0.58 13.07
N ASP A 86 -2.68 0.51 12.36
CA ASP A 86 -3.70 1.44 11.86
C ASP A 86 -4.25 1.07 10.48
N LEU A 87 -3.60 0.15 9.74
CA LEU A 87 -4.02 -0.26 8.40
C LEU A 87 -4.93 -1.50 8.40
N PRO A 88 -6.10 -1.46 7.74
CA PRO A 88 -6.95 -2.62 7.55
C PRO A 88 -6.33 -3.55 6.50
N GLY A 89 -6.11 -4.81 6.86
CA GLY A 89 -5.59 -5.82 5.93
C GLY A 89 -4.06 -5.93 5.88
N PHE A 90 -3.32 -5.11 6.62
CA PHE A 90 -1.87 -5.28 6.83
C PHE A 90 -1.56 -6.04 8.14
N GLY A 91 -2.43 -7.00 8.48
CA GLY A 91 -2.43 -7.69 9.76
C GLY A 91 -3.21 -9.01 9.72
N ARG A 92 -2.69 -9.98 8.97
CA ARG A 92 -2.49 -11.37 9.37
C ARG A 92 -1.61 -12.09 8.36
#